data_AF-A0A843S0B8-F1
#
_entry.id   AF-A0A843S0B8-F1
#
_cell.length_a   1.000
_cell.length_b   1.000
_cell.length_c   1.000
_cell.angle_alpha   90.00
_cell.angle_beta   90.00
_cell.angle_gamma   90.00
#
_symmetry.space_group_name_H-M   'P 1'
#
loop_
_entity.id
_entity.type
_entity.pdbx_description
1 polymer ?
#
loop_
_entity_poly.entity_id
_entity_poly.type
_entity_poly.pdbx_seq_one_letter_code
_entity_poly.pdbx_strand_id
1 'polypeptide(L)'
;MAALNMLHPLLVTELKDLLDAEHQPTRALPRLIKSAESADLRDALEMHLDETQGHVERLAGAFEALGEPASAKTCAGMRGIIKEADEDLEQDADGAVRDAAIIGAAQKAEHYEIAAYGTARTHANRLGRSEVAQILEQTLKEEKRADKKLTEIAEAQVNPQALEGEAGAAARGGAAARARGR
;
A
#
# COMPACT_ATOMS: atom_id res chain seq x y z
N MET A 1 -4.74 -0.33 -31.95
CA MET A 1 -4.43 0.48 -30.75
C MET A 1 -5.01 1.88 -30.95
N ALA A 2 -6.30 2.05 -30.67
CA ALA A 2 -7.02 3.29 -30.94
C ALA A 2 -6.94 4.25 -29.74
N ALA A 3 -6.09 5.27 -29.89
CA ALA A 3 -6.21 6.64 -29.40
C ALA A 3 -6.68 6.90 -27.95
N LEU A 4 -5.72 7.00 -27.02
CA LEU A 4 -5.81 7.88 -25.83
C LEU A 4 -5.67 9.37 -26.24
N ASN A 5 -6.43 9.85 -27.22
CA ASN A 5 -6.30 11.23 -27.72
C ASN A 5 -7.17 12.25 -26.98
N MET A 6 -7.93 11.82 -25.96
CA MET A 6 -8.82 12.69 -25.18
C MET A 6 -8.63 12.41 -23.69
N LEU A 7 -8.64 13.49 -22.88
CA LEU A 7 -8.37 13.43 -21.45
C LEU A 7 -9.49 12.76 -20.64
N HIS A 8 -10.75 12.85 -21.09
CA HIS A 8 -11.88 12.18 -20.42
C HIS A 8 -11.79 10.64 -20.49
N PRO A 9 -11.61 10.00 -21.66
CA PRO A 9 -11.35 8.56 -21.72
C PRO A 9 -10.11 8.09 -20.93
N LEU A 10 -9.07 8.93 -20.83
CA LEU A 10 -7.91 8.65 -19.99
C LEU A 10 -8.31 8.62 -18.51
N LEU A 11 -8.99 9.65 -18.00
CA LEU A 11 -9.50 9.69 -16.63
C LEU A 11 -10.37 8.46 -16.31
N VAL A 12 -11.29 8.11 -17.21
CA VAL A 12 -12.14 6.92 -17.03
C VAL A 12 -11.26 5.67 -16.92
N THR A 13 -10.24 5.53 -17.78
CA THR A 13 -9.30 4.39 -17.72
C THR A 13 -8.52 4.35 -16.41
N GLU A 14 -8.09 5.50 -15.91
CA GLU A 14 -7.40 5.63 -14.61
C GLU A 14 -8.30 5.21 -13.44
N LEU A 15 -9.58 5.61 -13.43
CA LEU A 15 -10.53 5.17 -12.40
C LEU A 15 -10.77 3.65 -12.44
N LYS A 16 -10.80 3.05 -13.64
CA LYS A 16 -10.94 1.59 -13.77
C LYS A 16 -9.72 0.86 -13.21
N ASP A 17 -8.54 1.42 -13.44
CA ASP A 17 -7.26 0.90 -12.92
C ASP A 17 -7.20 1.04 -11.40
N LEU A 18 -7.53 2.22 -10.86
CA LEU A 18 -7.65 2.49 -9.43
C LEU A 18 -8.65 1.54 -8.75
N LEU A 19 -9.81 1.31 -9.34
CA LEU A 19 -10.81 0.41 -8.73
C LEU A 19 -10.29 -1.02 -8.57
N ASP A 20 -9.50 -1.52 -9.52
CA ASP A 20 -8.83 -2.81 -9.35
C ASP A 20 -7.65 -2.70 -8.38
N ALA A 21 -6.89 -1.60 -8.41
CA ALA A 21 -5.80 -1.34 -7.49
C ALA A 21 -6.28 -1.44 -6.04
N GLU A 22 -7.39 -0.81 -5.67
CA GLU A 22 -8.01 -0.87 -4.33
C GLU A 22 -8.50 -2.28 -3.96
N HIS A 23 -9.06 -3.01 -4.92
CA HIS A 23 -9.55 -4.36 -4.66
C HIS A 23 -8.45 -5.35 -4.32
N GLN A 24 -7.22 -5.15 -4.79
CA GLN A 24 -6.14 -6.11 -4.56
C GLN A 24 -5.63 -6.11 -3.11
N PRO A 25 -5.30 -4.96 -2.47
CA PRO A 25 -4.96 -4.85 -1.06
C PRO A 25 -6.01 -5.43 -0.13
N THR A 26 -7.31 -5.29 -0.39
CA THR A 26 -8.36 -5.90 0.46
C THR A 26 -8.21 -7.41 0.64
N ARG A 27 -7.53 -8.09 -0.30
CA ARG A 27 -7.24 -9.53 -0.24
C ARG A 27 -5.88 -9.83 0.37
N ALA A 28 -4.92 -8.91 0.23
CA ALA A 28 -3.56 -9.05 0.74
C ALA A 28 -3.45 -8.67 2.23
N LEU A 29 -4.06 -7.55 2.62
CA LEU A 29 -4.00 -6.98 3.99
C LEU A 29 -4.38 -7.98 5.08
N PRO A 30 -5.44 -8.82 4.96
CA PRO A 30 -5.77 -9.81 6.00
C PRO A 30 -4.66 -10.84 6.27
N ARG A 31 -3.81 -11.13 5.28
CA ARG A 31 -2.62 -11.99 5.46
C ARG A 31 -1.51 -11.20 6.17
N LEU A 32 -1.25 -9.97 5.74
CA LEU A 32 -0.23 -9.11 6.35
C LEU A 32 -0.52 -8.82 7.83
N ILE A 33 -1.78 -8.50 8.17
CA ILE A 33 -2.25 -8.28 9.54
C ILE A 33 -1.96 -9.51 10.43
N LYS A 34 -2.20 -10.72 9.91
CA LYS A 34 -1.94 -11.97 10.65
C LYS A 34 -0.44 -12.24 10.83
N SER A 35 0.38 -11.81 9.88
CA SER A 35 1.82 -12.02 9.90
C SER A 35 2.57 -10.98 10.74
N ALA A 36 1.99 -9.80 10.95
CA ALA A 36 2.61 -8.73 11.71
C ALA A 36 2.66 -9.04 13.21
N GLU A 37 3.82 -8.83 13.85
CA GLU A 37 4.04 -9.08 15.28
C GLU A 37 3.81 -7.82 16.13
N SER A 38 4.20 -6.65 15.61
CA SER A 38 3.93 -5.34 16.20
C SER A 38 2.42 -5.07 16.26
N ALA A 39 1.93 -4.73 17.45
CA ALA A 39 0.54 -4.33 17.65
C ALA A 39 0.22 -3.04 16.88
N ASP A 40 1.10 -2.05 16.94
CA ASP A 40 0.91 -0.77 16.24
C ASP A 40 0.85 -0.97 14.71
N LEU A 41 1.63 -1.92 14.17
CA LEU A 41 1.57 -2.28 12.75
C LEU A 41 0.25 -2.98 12.39
N ARG A 42 -0.18 -3.95 13.19
CA ARG A 42 -1.48 -4.62 12.98
C ARG A 42 -2.63 -3.62 12.98
N ASP A 43 -2.68 -2.75 13.98
CA ASP A 43 -3.74 -1.75 14.11
C ASP A 43 -3.74 -0.78 12.90
N ALA A 44 -2.56 -0.38 12.41
CA ALA A 44 -2.44 0.47 11.22
C ALA A 44 -2.94 -0.23 9.95
N LEU A 45 -2.61 -1.52 9.77
CA LEU A 45 -3.07 -2.30 8.60
C LEU A 45 -4.56 -2.62 8.66
N GLU A 46 -5.12 -2.88 9.85
CA GLU A 46 -6.56 -3.07 10.06
C GLU A 46 -7.33 -1.79 9.74
N MET A 47 -6.86 -0.64 10.25
CA MET A 47 -7.44 0.66 9.93
C MET A 47 -7.38 0.95 8.43
N HIS A 48 -6.25 0.68 7.80
CA HIS A 48 -6.09 0.90 6.36
C HIS A 48 -7.02 -0.02 5.56
N LEU A 49 -7.18 -1.29 5.94
CA LEU A 49 -8.14 -2.20 5.30
C LEU A 49 -9.59 -1.66 5.32
N ASP A 50 -10.00 -1.02 6.41
CA ASP A 50 -11.32 -0.37 6.51
C ASP A 50 -11.38 0.89 5.63
N GLU A 51 -10.31 1.70 5.58
CA GLU A 51 -10.21 2.85 4.69
C GLU A 51 -10.30 2.43 3.21
N THR A 52 -9.52 1.43 2.77
CA THR A 52 -9.52 0.85 1.41
C THR A 52 -10.92 0.39 0.99
N GLN A 53 -11.71 -0.22 1.88
CA GLN A 53 -13.10 -0.58 1.57
C GLN A 53 -13.95 0.66 1.29
N GLY A 54 -13.77 1.73 2.07
CA GLY A 54 -14.39 3.02 1.80
C GLY A 54 -13.90 3.68 0.50
N HIS A 55 -12.65 3.44 0.10
CA HIS A 55 -12.09 3.96 -1.16
C HIS A 55 -12.76 3.33 -2.38
N VAL A 56 -13.02 2.02 -2.34
CA VAL A 56 -13.81 1.30 -3.36
C VAL A 56 -15.19 1.93 -3.53
N GLU A 57 -15.88 2.23 -2.42
CA GLU A 57 -17.19 2.89 -2.44
C GLU A 57 -17.11 4.31 -3.03
N ARG A 58 -16.06 5.07 -2.68
CA ARG A 58 -15.83 6.41 -3.24
C ARG A 58 -15.56 6.38 -4.73
N LEU A 59 -14.79 5.40 -5.22
CA LEU A 59 -14.56 5.23 -6.65
C LEU A 59 -15.86 4.92 -7.39
N ALA A 60 -16.78 4.14 -6.80
CA ALA A 60 -18.12 3.95 -7.36
C ALA A 60 -18.87 5.29 -7.49
N GLY A 61 -18.81 6.15 -6.46
CA GLY A 61 -19.36 7.51 -6.52
C GLY A 61 -18.68 8.40 -7.57
N ALA A 62 -17.37 8.26 -7.78
CA ALA A 62 -16.65 8.98 -8.83
C ALA A 62 -17.10 8.56 -10.24
N PHE A 63 -17.36 7.27 -10.46
CA PHE A 63 -17.95 6.77 -11.71
C PHE A 63 -19.36 7.34 -11.94
N GLU A 64 -20.21 7.33 -10.91
CA GLU A 64 -21.56 7.90 -10.97
C GLU A 64 -21.53 9.40 -11.32
N ALA A 65 -20.67 10.18 -10.65
CA ALA A 65 -20.51 11.61 -10.93
C ALA A 65 -19.96 11.92 -12.34
N LEU A 66 -19.27 10.96 -12.97
CA LEU A 66 -18.84 11.06 -14.38
C LEU A 66 -19.91 10.63 -15.38
N GLY A 67 -20.99 9.97 -14.94
CA GLY A 67 -21.97 9.34 -15.80
C GLY A 67 -21.41 8.11 -16.54
N GLU A 68 -20.43 7.44 -15.94
CA GLU A 68 -19.73 6.30 -16.53
C GLU A 68 -20.01 5.03 -15.69
N PRO A 69 -20.14 3.85 -16.31
CA PRO A 69 -20.34 2.62 -15.56
C PRO A 69 -19.07 2.25 -14.78
N ALA A 70 -19.24 1.95 -13.49
CA ALA A 70 -18.17 1.42 -12.66
C ALA A 70 -17.74 0.04 -13.18
N SER A 71 -16.46 -0.09 -13.53
CA SER A 71 -15.89 -1.36 -13.98
C SER A 71 -14.41 -1.39 -13.68
N ALA A 72 -13.93 -2.41 -12.97
CA ALA A 72 -12.52 -2.59 -12.72
C ALA A 72 -11.80 -3.04 -14.02
N LYS A 73 -10.57 -2.54 -14.21
CA LYS A 73 -9.60 -3.07 -15.17
C LYS A 73 -8.39 -3.50 -14.38
N THR A 74 -7.88 -4.69 -14.65
CA THR A 74 -6.71 -5.22 -13.95
C THR A 74 -5.55 -4.21 -13.88
N CYS A 75 -5.21 -3.83 -12.65
CA CYS A 75 -4.08 -2.98 -12.33
C CYS A 75 -2.82 -3.85 -12.26
N ALA A 76 -1.99 -3.79 -13.30
CA ALA A 76 -0.74 -4.54 -13.35
C ALA A 76 0.30 -4.01 -12.36
N GLY A 77 0.25 -2.71 -12.02
CA GLY A 77 1.16 -2.06 -11.08
C GLY A 77 0.99 -2.60 -9.67
N MET A 78 -0.22 -2.47 -9.11
CA MET A 78 -0.54 -2.99 -7.78
C MET A 78 -0.30 -4.50 -7.68
N ARG A 79 -0.65 -5.26 -8.72
CA ARG A 79 -0.38 -6.71 -8.75
C ARG A 79 1.09 -7.04 -8.65
N GLY A 80 1.95 -6.24 -9.30
CA GLY A 80 3.40 -6.39 -9.20
C GLY A 80 3.91 -6.14 -7.78
N ILE A 81 3.42 -5.06 -7.15
CA ILE A 81 3.79 -4.69 -5.77
C ILE A 81 3.38 -5.78 -4.78
N ILE A 82 2.15 -6.30 -4.88
CA ILE A 82 1.68 -7.38 -4.00
C ILE A 82 2.48 -8.66 -4.22
N LYS A 83 2.86 -8.96 -5.47
CA LYS A 83 3.71 -10.11 -5.78
C LYS A 83 5.11 -9.97 -5.16
N GLU A 84 5.70 -8.78 -5.24
CA GLU A 84 6.98 -8.48 -4.59
C GLU A 84 6.86 -8.63 -3.06
N ALA A 85 5.77 -8.14 -2.47
CA ALA A 85 5.49 -8.33 -1.04
C ALA A 85 5.38 -9.81 -0.65
N ASP A 86 4.72 -10.63 -1.46
CA ASP A 86 4.62 -12.06 -1.21
C ASP A 86 5.98 -12.75 -1.28
N GLU A 87 6.81 -12.40 -2.27
CA GLU A 87 8.18 -12.91 -2.42
C GLU A 87 9.08 -12.50 -1.24
N ASP A 88 8.95 -11.26 -0.75
CA ASP A 88 9.69 -10.77 0.42
C ASP A 88 9.27 -11.51 1.71
N LEU A 89 8.00 -11.86 1.86
CA LEU A 89 7.47 -12.57 3.02
C LEU A 89 7.72 -14.07 3.00
N GLU A 90 8.04 -14.65 1.84
CA GLU A 90 8.50 -16.04 1.71
C GLU A 90 9.95 -16.22 2.20
N GLN A 91 10.71 -15.15 2.38
CA GLN A 91 12.03 -15.22 3.00
C GLN A 91 11.89 -15.57 4.49
N ASP A 92 12.83 -16.37 5.03
CA ASP A 92 12.88 -16.77 6.46
C ASP A 92 13.23 -15.56 7.37
N ALA A 93 12.35 -14.57 7.40
CA ALA A 93 12.39 -13.41 8.28
C ALA A 93 11.30 -13.56 9.36
N ASP A 94 11.70 -13.32 10.61
CA ASP A 94 10.85 -13.39 11.80
C ASP A 94 10.90 -12.08 12.59
N GLY A 95 9.90 -11.87 13.46
CA GLY A 95 9.86 -10.72 14.35
C GLY A 95 9.92 -9.37 13.63
N ALA A 96 10.71 -8.46 14.17
CA ALA A 96 10.83 -7.10 13.65
C ALA A 96 11.36 -7.01 12.21
N VAL A 97 12.10 -8.01 11.72
CA VAL A 97 12.56 -8.03 10.30
C VAL A 97 11.38 -8.30 9.37
N ARG A 98 10.47 -9.21 9.75
CA ARG A 98 9.22 -9.44 9.02
C ARG A 98 8.35 -8.20 9.02
N ASP A 99 8.18 -7.56 10.17
CA ASP A 99 7.39 -6.32 10.27
C ASP A 99 7.99 -5.20 9.40
N ALA A 100 9.32 -5.09 9.32
CA ALA A 100 9.98 -4.13 8.43
C ALA A 100 9.70 -4.43 6.95
N ALA A 101 9.70 -5.70 6.55
CA ALA A 101 9.34 -6.12 5.19
C ALA A 101 7.86 -5.81 4.88
N ILE A 102 6.94 -6.09 5.82
CA ILE A 102 5.52 -5.75 5.69
C ILE A 102 5.34 -4.24 5.49
N ILE A 103 6.01 -3.41 6.31
CA ILE A 103 5.95 -1.96 6.18
C ILE A 103 6.48 -1.52 4.82
N GLY A 104 7.64 -2.01 4.40
CA GLY A 104 8.21 -1.65 3.10
C GLY A 104 7.29 -2.00 1.93
N ALA A 105 6.65 -3.17 1.98
CA ALA A 105 5.65 -3.58 1.00
C ALA A 105 4.42 -2.66 0.99
N ALA A 106 3.85 -2.38 2.17
CA ALA A 106 2.70 -1.49 2.31
C ALA A 106 3.02 -0.10 1.77
N GLN A 107 4.17 0.50 2.15
CA GLN A 107 4.58 1.81 1.63
C GLN A 107 4.76 1.85 0.11
N LYS A 108 5.27 0.78 -0.51
CA LYS A 108 5.32 0.70 -1.99
C LYS A 108 3.92 0.78 -2.60
N ALA A 109 2.93 0.12 -2.00
CA ALA A 109 1.54 0.18 -2.43
C ALA A 109 0.96 1.60 -2.24
N GLU A 110 1.14 2.20 -1.06
CA GLU A 110 0.70 3.58 -0.78
C GLU A 110 1.28 4.58 -1.77
N HIS A 111 2.57 4.48 -2.08
CA HIS A 111 3.22 5.39 -3.02
C HIS A 111 2.68 5.23 -4.46
N TYR A 112 2.31 4.02 -4.85
CA TYR A 112 1.63 3.78 -6.12
C TYR A 112 0.26 4.47 -6.15
N GLU A 113 -0.54 4.33 -5.08
CA GLU A 113 -1.87 4.92 -4.97
C GLU A 113 -1.82 6.45 -4.88
N ILE A 114 -0.88 7.01 -4.11
CA ILE A 114 -0.62 8.46 -4.05
C ILE A 114 -0.34 9.03 -5.46
N ALA A 115 0.46 8.32 -6.26
CA ALA A 115 0.75 8.74 -7.64
C ALA A 115 -0.49 8.61 -8.55
N ALA A 116 -1.22 7.50 -8.44
CA ALA A 116 -2.40 7.23 -9.25
C ALA A 116 -3.55 8.21 -8.96
N TYR A 117 -3.93 8.37 -7.69
CA TYR A 117 -4.94 9.35 -7.26
C TYR A 117 -4.53 10.79 -7.57
N GLY A 118 -3.26 11.14 -7.33
CA GLY A 118 -2.73 12.47 -7.66
C GLY A 118 -2.89 12.81 -9.14
N THR A 119 -2.66 11.83 -10.02
CA THR A 119 -2.82 11.94 -11.47
C THR A 119 -4.29 12.08 -11.86
N ALA A 120 -5.13 11.12 -11.46
CA ALA A 120 -6.56 11.10 -11.79
C ALA A 120 -7.29 12.37 -11.28
N ARG A 121 -7.01 12.80 -10.05
CA ARG A 121 -7.54 14.04 -9.47
C ARG A 121 -7.13 15.26 -10.30
N THR A 122 -5.89 15.30 -10.79
CA THR A 122 -5.42 16.40 -11.63
C THR A 122 -6.14 16.41 -12.98
N HIS A 123 -6.39 15.25 -13.58
CA HIS A 123 -7.16 15.12 -14.82
C HIS A 123 -8.63 15.52 -14.62
N ALA A 124 -9.27 15.10 -13.54
CA ALA A 124 -10.63 15.52 -13.16
C ALA A 124 -10.75 17.05 -13.05
N ASN A 125 -9.80 17.71 -12.38
CA ASN A 125 -9.75 19.16 -12.31
C ASN A 125 -9.62 19.83 -13.68
N ARG A 126 -8.77 19.30 -14.56
CA ARG A 126 -8.59 19.85 -15.92
C ARG A 126 -9.84 19.71 -16.80
N LEU A 127 -10.66 18.71 -16.54
CA LEU A 127 -11.93 18.48 -17.21
C LEU A 127 -13.10 19.24 -16.58
N GLY A 128 -12.87 20.02 -15.51
CA GLY A 128 -13.94 20.73 -14.78
C GLY A 128 -14.85 19.81 -13.96
N ARG A 129 -14.41 18.59 -13.64
CA ARG A 129 -15.16 17.59 -12.87
C ARG A 129 -14.85 17.77 -11.37
N SER A 130 -15.31 18.88 -10.80
CA SER A 130 -14.95 19.28 -9.43
C SER A 130 -15.38 18.28 -8.37
N GLU A 131 -16.55 17.67 -8.51
CA GLU A 131 -17.05 16.64 -7.59
C GLU A 131 -16.14 15.40 -7.59
N VAL A 132 -15.81 14.88 -8.76
CA VAL A 132 -14.86 13.76 -8.93
C VAL A 132 -13.50 14.10 -8.34
N ALA A 133 -12.99 15.32 -8.59
CA ALA A 133 -11.72 15.75 -8.04
C ALA A 133 -11.74 15.83 -6.50
N GLN A 134 -12.85 16.20 -5.88
CA GLN A 134 -12.98 16.22 -4.42
C GLN A 134 -13.00 14.80 -3.82
N ILE A 135 -13.72 13.88 -4.46
CA ILE A 135 -13.75 12.47 -4.06
C ILE A 135 -12.34 11.88 -4.09
N LEU A 136 -11.60 12.07 -5.20
CA LEU A 136 -10.24 11.56 -5.36
C LEU A 136 -9.23 12.24 -4.41
N GLU A 137 -9.42 13.53 -4.11
CA GLU A 137 -8.58 14.23 -3.12
C GLU A 137 -8.77 13.71 -1.70
N GLN A 138 -9.98 13.26 -1.35
CA GLN A 138 -10.23 12.67 -0.04
C GLN A 138 -9.41 11.39 0.14
N THR A 139 -9.49 10.47 -0.82
CA THR A 139 -8.70 9.22 -0.79
C THR A 139 -7.20 9.52 -0.83
N LEU A 140 -6.73 10.42 -1.71
CA LEU A 140 -5.33 10.82 -1.76
C LEU A 140 -4.78 11.31 -0.40
N LYS A 141 -5.61 11.96 0.42
CA LYS A 141 -5.21 12.40 1.76
C LYS A 141 -5.17 11.25 2.77
N GLU A 142 -5.97 10.22 2.58
CA GLU A 142 -5.96 9.00 3.40
C GLU A 142 -4.68 8.20 3.13
N GLU A 143 -4.33 7.93 1.87
CA GLU A 143 -3.08 7.19 1.54
C GLU A 143 -1.83 7.90 2.07
N LYS A 144 -1.79 9.23 1.94
CA LYS A 144 -0.68 10.02 2.50
C LYS A 144 -0.58 9.92 4.02
N ARG A 145 -1.71 9.74 4.71
CA ARG A 145 -1.70 9.54 6.17
C ARG A 145 -1.31 8.12 6.52
N ALA A 146 -1.78 7.12 5.77
CA ALA A 146 -1.38 5.73 5.93
C ALA A 146 0.13 5.55 5.76
N ASP A 147 0.72 6.05 4.67
CA ASP A 147 2.17 6.02 4.45
C ASP A 147 2.97 6.74 5.56
N LYS A 148 2.48 7.91 5.99
CA LYS A 148 3.10 8.64 7.10
C LYS A 148 3.05 7.83 8.40
N LYS A 149 1.93 7.16 8.69
CA LYS A 149 1.77 6.31 9.87
C LYS A 149 2.69 5.10 9.82
N LEU A 150 2.83 4.46 8.65
CA LEU A 150 3.77 3.36 8.41
C LEU A 150 5.22 3.81 8.65
N THR A 151 5.60 4.99 8.14
CA THR A 151 6.93 5.58 8.39
C THR A 151 7.18 5.80 9.88
N GLU A 152 6.21 6.35 10.61
CA GLU A 152 6.33 6.57 12.06
C GLU A 152 6.54 5.26 12.83
N ILE A 153 5.82 4.19 12.47
CA ILE A 153 5.98 2.87 13.08
C ILE A 153 7.37 2.28 12.75
N ALA A 154 7.80 2.42 11.49
CA ALA A 154 9.09 1.94 11.02
C ALA A 154 10.24 2.57 11.82
N GLU A 155 10.25 3.90 11.92
CA GLU A 155 11.33 4.64 12.57
C GLU A 155 11.33 4.49 14.10
N ALA A 156 10.14 4.51 14.72
CA ALA A 156 10.05 4.56 16.18
C ALA A 156 10.20 3.20 16.85
N GLN A 157 9.82 2.11 16.18
CA GLN A 157 9.72 0.78 16.81
C GLN A 157 10.37 -0.33 15.97
N VAL A 158 9.90 -0.51 14.73
CA VAL A 158 10.21 -1.73 13.97
C VAL A 158 11.67 -1.79 13.51
N ASN A 159 12.18 -0.73 12.87
CA ASN A 159 13.57 -0.71 12.38
C ASN A 159 14.60 -0.78 13.52
N PRO A 160 14.44 -0.05 14.65
CA PRO A 160 15.31 -0.23 15.81
C PRO A 160 15.33 -1.67 16.33
N GLN A 161 14.17 -2.31 16.48
CA GLN A 161 14.06 -3.69 16.96
C GLN A 161 14.69 -4.70 15.99
N ALA A 162 14.53 -4.49 14.67
CA ALA A 162 15.15 -5.32 13.65
C ALA A 162 16.69 -5.28 13.75
N LEU A 163 17.27 -4.08 13.92
CA LEU A 163 18.71 -3.89 14.08
C LEU A 163 19.26 -4.52 15.38
N GLU A 164 18.54 -4.39 16.50
CA GLU A 164 18.95 -5.00 17.77
C GLU A 164 18.92 -6.54 17.73
N GLY A 165 17.94 -7.11 17.01
CA GLY A 165 17.84 -8.56 16.76
C GLY A 165 19.08 -9.13 16.06
N GLU A 166 19.60 -8.41 15.06
CA GLU A 166 20.85 -8.78 14.36
C GLU A 166 22.07 -8.69 15.29
N ALA A 167 22.20 -7.61 16.06
CA ALA A 167 23.31 -7.42 16.99
C ALA A 167 23.35 -8.52 18.08
N GLY A 168 22.19 -8.91 18.60
CA GLY A 168 22.06 -10.00 19.56
C GLY A 168 22.37 -11.38 18.97
N ALA A 169 21.99 -11.64 17.72
CA ALA A 169 22.33 -12.86 17.00
C ALA A 169 23.84 -12.96 16.70
N ALA A 170 24.46 -11.87 16.23
CA ALA A 170 25.89 -11.80 15.95
C ALA A 170 26.75 -11.97 17.22
N ALA A 171 26.35 -11.37 18.35
CA ALA A 171 27.04 -11.52 19.63
C ALA A 171 26.98 -12.98 20.15
N ARG A 172 25.83 -13.65 20.00
CA ARG A 172 25.66 -15.07 20.37
C ARG A 172 26.46 -16.01 19.47
N GLY A 173 26.51 -15.75 18.16
CA GLY A 173 27.33 -16.50 17.20
C GLY A 173 28.83 -16.38 17.48
N GLY A 174 29.31 -15.17 17.80
CA GLY A 174 30.71 -14.93 18.19
C GLY A 174 31.11 -15.59 19.51
N ALA A 175 30.20 -15.64 20.49
CA ALA A 175 30.44 -16.33 21.76
C ALA A 175 30.50 -17.86 21.59
N ALA A 176 29.61 -18.44 20.77
CA ALA A 176 29.59 -19.88 20.48
C ALA A 176 30.83 -20.34 19.69
N ALA A 177 31.34 -19.52 18.76
CA ALA A 177 32.58 -19.80 18.03
C ALA A 177 33.82 -19.78 18.95
N ARG A 178 33.88 -18.85 19.91
CA ARG A 178 34.98 -18.76 20.89
C ARG A 178 34.97 -19.90 21.91
N ALA A 179 33.81 -20.45 22.24
CA ALA A 179 33.69 -21.58 23.19
C ALA A 179 34.15 -22.92 22.60
N ARG A 180 34.15 -23.08 21.26
CA ARG A 180 34.59 -24.31 20.57
C ARG A 180 36.06 -24.30 20.15
N GLY A 181 36.77 -23.18 20.37
CA GLY A 181 38.19 -23.01 20.06
C GLY A 181 39.13 -23.16 21.27
N ARG A 182 38.66 -23.73 22.39
CA ARG A 182 39.44 -24.04 23.59
C ARG A 182 39.40 -25.52 23.89
#